data_AF-A0A224XX36-F1
#
_entry.id   AF-A0A224XX36-F1
#
_cell.length_a   1.000
_cell.length_b   1.000
_cell.length_c   1.000
_cell.angle_alpha   90.00
_cell.angle_beta   90.00
_cell.angle_gamma   90.00
#
_symmetry.space_group_name_H-M   'P 1'
#
loop_
_entity.id
_entity.type
_entity.pdbx_description
1 polymer ?
#
loop_
_entity_poly.entity_id
_entity_poly.type
_entity_poly.pdbx_seq_one_letter_code
_entity_poly.pdbx_strand_id
1 'polypeptide(L)'
;SPVVTGVSPKEGPPGTRVTIRGENLGNKPQDLVGVEICGCECLLSTEWKSSNKLVARSGPGKGRGEIIVTTLSGGRGTCTVEFRGYHEKIGPLKESAVWVDETTPLTAGWTSSSVSSFHIEDPLGLSVESNDTKKLPEDDLQELFPGCNGDLSSEQFSPGWFLLQNHLNTSFDDLRVGLAYLKRKVDSHKEGQLSFLKGNVGSVMEQLETLEALQIAFQKD
;
A
#
# COMPACT_ATOMS: atom_id res chain seq x y z
N SER A 1 -13.75 4.03 42.78
CA SER A 1 -13.22 3.43 41.55
C SER A 1 -14.07 3.85 40.36
N PRO A 2 -13.50 3.90 39.14
CA PRO A 2 -14.26 4.19 37.93
C PRO A 2 -15.29 3.08 37.64
N VAL A 3 -16.48 3.46 37.19
CA VAL A 3 -17.54 2.51 36.82
C VAL A 3 -18.03 2.84 35.42
N VAL A 4 -17.91 1.88 34.50
CA VAL A 4 -18.41 2.01 33.13
C VAL A 4 -19.83 1.45 33.07
N THR A 5 -20.78 2.30 32.70
CA THR A 5 -22.21 1.96 32.63
C THR A 5 -22.77 1.97 31.21
N GLY A 6 -22.04 2.52 30.25
CA GLY A 6 -22.51 2.61 28.87
C GLY A 6 -21.39 2.70 27.85
N VAL A 7 -21.65 2.15 26.67
CA VAL A 7 -20.74 2.17 25.53
C VAL A 7 -21.53 2.38 24.24
N SER A 8 -21.02 3.22 23.34
CA SER A 8 -21.66 3.50 22.05
C SER A 8 -20.61 3.74 20.95
N PRO A 9 -20.63 2.97 19.85
CA PRO A 9 -21.49 1.80 19.60
C PRO A 9 -21.13 0.60 20.51
N LYS A 10 -22.05 -0.37 20.65
CA LYS A 10 -21.83 -1.59 21.44
C LYS A 10 -21.00 -2.65 20.72
N GLU A 11 -20.81 -2.49 19.41
CA GLU A 11 -20.04 -3.40 18.59
C GLU A 11 -19.38 -2.65 17.42
N GLY A 12 -18.32 -3.22 16.86
CA GLY A 12 -17.67 -2.68 15.67
C GLY A 12 -16.36 -3.37 15.30
N PRO A 13 -15.81 -3.06 14.10
CA PRO A 13 -14.48 -3.51 13.69
C PRO A 13 -13.34 -2.85 14.48
N PRO A 14 -12.10 -3.38 14.38
CA PRO A 14 -10.93 -2.71 14.93
C PRO A 14 -10.83 -1.25 14.44
N GLY A 15 -10.50 -0.33 15.33
CA GLY A 15 -10.46 1.11 15.05
C GLY A 15 -11.80 1.85 15.22
N THR A 16 -12.88 1.16 15.60
CA THR A 16 -14.18 1.79 15.85
C THR A 16 -14.04 2.86 16.93
N ARG A 17 -14.57 4.07 16.64
CA ARG A 17 -14.59 5.17 17.61
C ARG A 17 -15.71 4.94 18.62
N VAL A 18 -15.32 4.56 19.83
CA VAL A 18 -16.21 4.19 20.93
C VAL A 18 -16.32 5.34 21.93
N THR A 19 -17.55 5.69 22.31
CA THR A 19 -17.83 6.62 23.41
C THR A 19 -18.17 5.82 24.65
N ILE A 20 -17.35 5.95 25.69
CA ILE A 20 -17.49 5.27 26.98
C ILE A 20 -18.16 6.25 27.95
N ARG A 21 -19.23 5.81 28.62
CA ARG A 21 -19.99 6.57 29.62
C ARG A 21 -19.95 5.82 30.94
N GLY A 22 -19.90 6.58 32.02
CA GLY A 22 -19.75 6.02 33.35
C GLY A 22 -19.66 7.09 34.42
N GLU A 23 -19.13 6.69 35.57
CA GLU A 23 -18.90 7.53 36.73
C GLU A 23 -17.43 7.42 37.16
N ASN A 24 -16.88 8.52 37.68
CA ASN A 24 -15.52 8.58 38.20
C ASN A 24 -14.42 8.16 37.20
N LEU A 25 -14.62 8.43 35.90
CA LEU A 25 -13.68 8.14 34.80
C LEU A 25 -12.46 9.08 34.76
N GLY A 26 -12.07 9.60 35.91
CA GLY A 26 -10.94 10.49 36.10
C GLY A 26 -11.36 11.95 36.29
N ASN A 27 -10.66 12.67 37.17
CA ASN A 27 -10.92 14.08 37.46
C ASN A 27 -10.25 15.03 36.45
N LYS A 28 -9.16 14.56 35.82
CA LYS A 28 -8.35 15.29 34.83
C LYS A 28 -7.82 14.29 33.80
N PRO A 29 -7.40 14.72 32.60
CA PRO A 29 -6.83 13.82 31.60
C PRO A 29 -5.63 12.99 32.11
N GLN A 30 -4.77 13.59 32.94
CA GLN A 30 -3.59 12.95 33.54
C GLN A 30 -3.92 11.88 34.58
N ASP A 31 -5.17 11.86 35.06
CA ASP A 31 -5.65 10.87 36.03
C ASP A 31 -5.92 9.51 35.36
N LEU A 32 -5.99 9.46 34.03
CA LEU A 32 -6.24 8.25 33.26
C LEU A 32 -4.94 7.48 33.00
N VAL A 33 -4.81 6.27 33.55
CA VAL A 33 -3.58 5.47 33.50
C VAL A 33 -3.71 4.27 32.58
N GLY A 34 -4.93 3.77 32.38
CA GLY A 34 -5.17 2.61 31.53
C GLY A 34 -6.61 2.59 31.06
N VAL A 35 -6.80 2.25 29.80
CA VAL A 35 -8.12 1.97 29.22
C VAL A 35 -8.00 0.71 28.38
N GLU A 36 -8.80 -0.28 28.70
CA GLU A 36 -8.79 -1.59 28.07
C GLU A 36 -10.17 -1.86 27.48
N ILE A 37 -10.24 -2.22 26.20
CA ILE A 37 -11.49 -2.56 25.50
C ILE A 37 -11.31 -3.95 24.92
N CYS A 38 -12.13 -4.91 25.35
CA CYS A 38 -12.05 -6.31 24.90
C CYS A 38 -10.66 -6.95 25.05
N GLY A 39 -9.97 -6.68 26.16
CA GLY A 39 -8.64 -7.24 26.39
C GLY A 39 -7.50 -6.48 25.69
N CYS A 40 -7.80 -5.38 24.98
CA CYS A 40 -6.81 -4.60 24.26
C CYS A 40 -6.59 -3.24 24.93
N GLU A 41 -5.33 -2.88 25.16
CA GLU A 41 -4.95 -1.57 25.66
C GLU A 41 -5.22 -0.48 24.60
N CYS A 42 -6.09 0.47 24.96
CA CYS A 42 -6.58 1.55 24.09
C CYS A 42 -6.23 2.94 24.63
N LEU A 43 -5.35 3.05 25.64
CA LEU A 43 -5.00 4.30 26.33
C LEU A 43 -4.54 5.39 25.37
N LEU A 44 -3.62 5.07 24.44
CA LEU A 44 -3.06 6.04 23.48
C LEU A 44 -4.11 6.68 22.58
N SER A 45 -5.21 5.98 22.31
CA SER A 45 -6.32 6.47 21.49
C SER A 45 -7.42 7.14 22.31
N THR A 46 -7.29 7.15 23.65
CA THR A 46 -8.34 7.63 24.54
C THR A 46 -8.22 9.12 24.78
N GLU A 47 -9.29 9.83 24.46
CA GLU A 47 -9.52 11.22 24.80
C GLU A 47 -10.46 11.32 26.01
N TRP A 48 -9.95 11.87 27.10
CA TRP A 48 -10.79 12.26 28.23
C TRP A 48 -11.63 13.49 27.88
N LYS A 49 -12.95 13.43 28.12
CA LYS A 49 -13.86 14.56 27.90
C LYS A 49 -14.41 15.12 29.21
N SER A 50 -14.78 14.25 30.13
CA SER A 50 -15.21 14.62 31.48
C SER A 50 -15.11 13.41 32.41
N SER A 51 -15.36 13.61 33.70
CA SER A 51 -15.42 12.53 34.70
C SER A 51 -16.45 11.44 34.41
N ASN A 52 -17.37 11.67 33.47
CA ASN A 52 -18.41 10.72 33.08
C ASN A 52 -18.32 10.29 31.60
N LYS A 53 -17.29 10.73 30.86
CA LYS A 53 -17.19 10.49 29.42
C LYS A 53 -15.75 10.39 28.93
N LEU A 54 -15.47 9.29 28.23
CA LEU A 54 -14.25 9.08 27.45
C LEU A 54 -14.60 8.76 26.00
N VAL A 55 -13.68 9.04 25.09
CA VAL A 55 -13.76 8.59 23.70
C VAL A 55 -12.49 7.84 23.39
N ALA A 56 -12.58 6.60 22.90
CA ALA A 56 -11.43 5.79 22.55
C ALA A 56 -11.64 5.10 21.20
N ARG A 57 -10.58 4.52 20.63
CA ARG A 57 -10.70 3.61 19.48
C ARG A 57 -10.50 2.18 19.95
N SER A 58 -11.38 1.27 19.52
CA SER A 58 -11.27 -0.15 19.88
C SER A 58 -10.05 -0.80 19.21
N GLY A 59 -9.37 -1.68 19.94
CA GLY A 59 -8.26 -2.49 19.41
C GLY A 59 -8.73 -3.66 18.53
N PRO A 60 -7.80 -4.58 18.17
CA PRO A 60 -8.09 -5.76 17.34
C PRO A 60 -8.84 -6.89 18.06
N GLY A 61 -9.34 -6.64 19.28
CA GLY A 61 -10.06 -7.62 20.09
C GLY A 61 -11.27 -8.20 19.35
N LYS A 62 -11.49 -9.51 19.50
CA LYS A 62 -12.59 -10.24 18.86
C LYS A 62 -13.51 -10.86 19.92
N GLY A 63 -14.81 -10.81 19.67
CA GLY A 63 -15.81 -11.30 20.60
C GLY A 63 -16.27 -10.22 21.58
N ARG A 64 -17.05 -10.65 22.57
CA ARG A 64 -17.54 -9.78 23.64
C ARG A 64 -16.47 -9.64 24.71
N GLY A 65 -16.29 -8.43 25.21
CA GLY A 65 -15.37 -8.16 26.30
C GLY A 65 -15.74 -6.90 27.06
N GLU A 66 -15.25 -6.85 28.29
CA GLU A 66 -15.47 -5.73 29.19
C GLU A 66 -14.63 -4.51 28.78
N ILE A 67 -15.00 -3.36 29.35
CA ILE A 67 -14.30 -2.09 29.18
C ILE A 67 -13.78 -1.66 30.54
N ILE A 68 -12.47 -1.75 30.73
CA ILE A 68 -11.86 -1.50 32.03
C ILE A 68 -11.09 -0.19 31.97
N VAL A 69 -11.48 0.74 32.82
CA VAL A 69 -10.83 2.05 32.98
C VAL A 69 -10.03 2.00 34.28
N THR A 70 -8.79 2.48 34.26
CA THR A 70 -7.92 2.56 35.42
C THR A 70 -7.48 4.00 35.61
N THR A 71 -7.75 4.57 36.78
CA THR A 71 -7.38 5.94 37.13
C THR A 71 -6.40 5.98 38.29
N LEU A 72 -5.57 7.03 38.41
CA LEU A 72 -4.67 7.23 39.55
C LEU A 72 -5.49 7.40 40.84
N SER A 73 -6.56 8.19 40.76
CA SER A 73 -7.42 8.53 41.91
C SER A 73 -8.26 7.35 42.40
N GLY A 74 -8.72 6.50 41.47
CA GLY A 74 -9.77 5.51 41.74
C GLY A 74 -9.35 4.06 41.52
N GLY A 75 -8.12 3.80 41.06
CA GLY A 75 -7.62 2.47 40.74
C GLY A 75 -8.33 1.83 39.55
N ARG A 76 -8.28 0.50 39.48
CA ARG A 76 -8.96 -0.30 38.45
C ARG A 76 -10.48 -0.22 38.62
N GLY A 77 -11.17 0.08 37.53
CA GLY A 77 -12.62 0.20 37.48
C GLY A 77 -13.35 -1.11 37.23
N THR A 78 -14.67 -1.00 37.18
CA THR A 78 -15.58 -2.10 36.84
C THR A 78 -16.47 -1.70 35.67
N CYS A 79 -17.01 -2.69 34.97
CA CYS A 79 -17.87 -2.49 33.82
C CYS A 79 -19.18 -3.27 34.00
N THR A 80 -20.31 -2.67 33.65
CA THR A 80 -21.61 -3.37 33.60
C THR A 80 -22.06 -3.67 32.16
N VAL A 81 -21.26 -3.27 31.17
CA VAL A 81 -21.58 -3.42 29.74
C VAL A 81 -20.44 -4.11 29.01
N GLU A 82 -20.75 -4.71 27.87
CA GLU A 82 -19.74 -5.36 27.01
C GLU A 82 -19.65 -4.61 25.68
N PHE A 83 -18.45 -4.54 25.12
CA PHE A 83 -18.22 -4.21 23.72
C PHE A 83 -18.02 -5.50 22.94
N ARG A 84 -18.49 -5.57 21.69
CA ARG A 84 -18.25 -6.70 20.79
C ARG A 84 -17.38 -6.28 19.61
N GLY A 85 -16.12 -6.69 19.64
CA GLY A 85 -15.24 -6.57 18.49
C GLY A 85 -15.51 -7.67 17.47
N TYR A 86 -15.65 -7.33 16.20
CA TYR A 86 -15.73 -8.32 15.12
C TYR A 86 -14.83 -7.91 13.97
N HIS A 87 -14.28 -8.88 13.25
CA HIS A 87 -13.61 -8.57 12.00
C HIS A 87 -14.66 -8.53 10.91
N GLU A 88 -14.71 -7.42 10.18
CA GLU A 88 -15.59 -7.33 9.03
C GLU A 88 -15.09 -8.31 7.98
N LYS A 89 -15.92 -9.30 7.64
CA LYS A 89 -15.65 -10.15 6.50
C LYS A 89 -16.07 -9.36 5.27
N ILE A 90 -15.10 -8.78 4.59
CA ILE A 90 -15.33 -8.12 3.30
C ILE A 90 -15.78 -9.23 2.34
N GLY A 91 -17.07 -9.23 1.99
CA GLY A 91 -17.62 -10.12 0.98
C GLY A 91 -17.33 -9.60 -0.43
N PRO A 92 -17.40 -10.45 -1.47
CA PRO A 92 -17.16 -10.04 -2.86
C PRO A 92 -18.13 -8.96 -3.37
N LEU A 93 -19.27 -8.78 -2.70
CA LEU A 93 -20.31 -7.81 -3.06
C LEU A 93 -20.26 -6.53 -2.20
N LYS A 94 -19.25 -6.34 -1.34
CA LYS A 94 -19.18 -5.15 -0.50
C LYS A 94 -18.66 -3.96 -1.32
N GLU A 95 -19.47 -2.90 -1.44
CA GLU A 95 -19.07 -1.66 -2.11
C GLU A 95 -17.79 -1.08 -1.49
N SER A 96 -16.86 -0.69 -2.36
CA SER A 96 -15.60 -0.05 -2.00
C SER A 96 -15.59 1.38 -2.54
N ALA A 97 -15.31 2.36 -1.67
CA ALA A 97 -15.07 3.76 -2.09
C ALA A 97 -13.64 3.98 -2.62
N VAL A 98 -12.85 2.91 -2.72
CA VAL A 98 -11.57 2.92 -3.42
C VAL A 98 -11.87 2.89 -4.90
N TRP A 99 -11.68 4.04 -5.56
CA TRP A 99 -11.58 4.07 -7.00
C TRP A 99 -10.33 3.29 -7.39
N VAL A 100 -10.55 2.08 -7.90
CA VAL A 100 -9.48 1.34 -8.57
C VAL A 100 -9.26 2.06 -9.89
N ASP A 101 -8.04 2.51 -10.14
CA ASP A 101 -7.68 2.97 -11.47
C ASP A 101 -7.75 1.74 -12.40
N GLU A 102 -8.77 1.69 -13.25
CA GLU A 102 -9.08 0.58 -14.16
C GLU A 102 -7.99 0.37 -15.24
N THR A 103 -6.93 1.17 -15.21
CA THR A 103 -5.69 1.00 -16.00
C THR A 103 -4.89 -0.26 -15.65
N THR A 104 -5.35 -1.06 -14.66
CA THR A 104 -4.73 -2.34 -14.30
C THR A 104 -5.45 -3.48 -15.04
N PRO A 105 -4.96 -3.97 -16.20
CA PRO A 105 -5.46 -5.23 -16.75
C PRO A 105 -5.17 -6.34 -15.73
N LEU A 106 -6.23 -7.05 -15.37
CA LEU A 106 -6.27 -8.13 -14.40
C LEU A 106 -5.41 -9.31 -14.87
N THR A 107 -4.10 -9.25 -14.65
CA THR A 107 -3.25 -10.45 -14.65
C THR A 107 -2.35 -10.44 -13.41
N ALA A 108 -2.43 -11.54 -12.67
CA ALA A 108 -1.59 -11.95 -11.55
C ALA A 108 -1.81 -11.27 -10.17
N GLY A 109 -2.42 -12.06 -9.28
CA GLY A 109 -1.75 -12.49 -8.04
C GLY A 109 -1.57 -11.46 -6.91
N TRP A 110 -2.30 -11.68 -5.81
CA TRP A 110 -2.10 -10.99 -4.54
C TRP A 110 -0.66 -11.07 -4.02
N THR A 111 0.03 -9.93 -3.92
CA THR A 111 0.92 -9.62 -2.79
C THR A 111 0.91 -8.13 -2.49
N SER A 112 0.43 -7.79 -1.30
CA SER A 112 0.61 -6.47 -0.69
C SER A 112 2.01 -6.40 -0.10
N SER A 113 2.86 -5.55 -0.67
CA SER A 113 4.03 -4.98 -0.01
C SER A 113 4.49 -3.80 -0.84
N SER A 114 4.95 -2.74 -0.17
CA SER A 114 5.55 -1.55 -0.75
C SER A 114 6.69 -1.89 -1.70
N VAL A 115 6.35 -2.13 -2.95
CA VAL A 115 7.25 -2.30 -4.07
C VAL A 115 6.79 -1.23 -5.04
N SER A 116 7.71 -0.35 -5.43
CA SER A 116 7.55 0.48 -6.62
C SER A 116 6.83 -0.35 -7.67
N SER A 117 5.54 -0.09 -7.89
CA SER A 117 4.84 -0.78 -8.93
C SER A 117 5.67 -0.50 -10.16
N PHE A 118 6.22 -1.58 -10.75
CA PHE A 118 6.81 -1.54 -12.07
C PHE A 118 5.64 -1.27 -13.03
N HIS A 119 5.07 -0.07 -12.92
CA HIS A 119 4.29 0.53 -13.97
C HIS A 119 5.28 0.63 -15.10
N ILE A 120 5.12 -0.22 -16.11
CA ILE A 120 5.68 0.06 -17.41
C ILE A 120 4.91 1.28 -17.87
N GLU A 121 5.40 2.47 -17.50
CA GLU A 121 4.97 3.72 -18.12
C GLU A 121 5.03 3.50 -19.62
N ASP A 122 4.00 3.97 -20.34
CA ASP A 122 4.02 3.96 -21.79
C ASP A 122 5.43 4.37 -22.28
N PRO A 123 6.12 3.52 -23.06
CA PRO A 123 7.47 3.81 -23.53
C PRO A 123 7.54 5.13 -24.31
N LEU A 124 6.44 5.58 -24.92
CA LEU A 124 6.37 6.86 -25.63
C LEU A 124 6.11 8.05 -24.70
N GLY A 125 5.70 7.82 -23.45
CA GLY A 125 5.39 8.87 -22.48
C GLY A 125 4.24 9.78 -22.93
N LEU A 126 3.35 9.26 -23.80
CA LEU A 126 2.21 9.99 -24.30
C LEU A 126 1.01 9.63 -23.40
N SER A 127 0.35 10.64 -22.86
CA SER A 127 -0.90 10.43 -22.14
C SER A 127 -1.99 10.13 -23.15
N VAL A 128 -2.17 8.87 -23.51
CA VAL A 128 -3.33 8.44 -24.28
C VAL A 128 -4.51 8.46 -23.31
N GLU A 129 -5.37 9.48 -23.42
CA GLU A 129 -6.68 9.42 -22.78
C GLU A 129 -7.32 8.10 -23.20
N SER A 130 -7.63 7.24 -22.23
CA SER A 130 -8.20 5.91 -22.44
C SER A 130 -9.57 6.08 -23.08
N ASN A 131 -9.58 6.23 -24.39
CA ASN A 131 -10.78 6.27 -25.18
C ASN A 131 -11.11 4.80 -25.44
N ASP A 132 -11.85 4.18 -24.52
CA ASP A 132 -12.34 2.79 -24.61
C ASP A 132 -13.17 2.50 -25.88
N THR A 133 -13.30 3.47 -26.77
CA THR A 133 -14.23 3.45 -27.89
C THR A 133 -13.66 2.82 -29.17
N LYS A 134 -12.35 2.56 -29.30
CA LYS A 134 -11.75 1.89 -30.49
C LYS A 134 -10.46 1.11 -30.20
N LYS A 135 -10.54 -0.03 -29.55
CA LYS A 135 -9.46 -1.04 -29.61
C LYS A 135 -9.66 -1.86 -30.89
N LEU A 136 -8.63 -1.99 -31.72
CA LEU A 136 -8.67 -2.93 -32.85
C LEU A 136 -8.89 -4.35 -32.29
N PRO A 137 -9.81 -5.15 -32.86
CA PRO A 137 -9.99 -6.54 -32.47
C PRO A 137 -8.66 -7.29 -32.54
N GLU A 138 -8.38 -8.11 -31.53
CA GLU A 138 -7.14 -8.90 -31.47
C GLU A 138 -7.03 -9.87 -32.66
N ASP A 139 -8.18 -10.38 -33.14
CA ASP A 139 -8.26 -11.24 -34.32
C ASP A 139 -7.71 -10.55 -35.59
N ASP A 140 -8.02 -9.26 -35.81
CA ASP A 140 -7.52 -8.49 -36.95
C ASP A 140 -6.00 -8.26 -36.86
N LEU A 141 -5.50 -8.03 -35.64
CA LEU A 141 -4.06 -7.87 -35.39
C LEU A 141 -3.31 -9.19 -35.61
N GLN A 142 -3.91 -10.32 -35.23
CA GLN A 142 -3.35 -11.65 -35.43
C GLN A 142 -3.27 -12.03 -36.91
N GLU A 143 -4.20 -11.54 -37.74
CA GLU A 143 -4.14 -11.69 -39.20
C GLU A 143 -3.00 -10.86 -39.81
N LEU A 144 -2.80 -9.62 -39.34
CA LEU A 144 -1.77 -8.70 -39.85
C LEU A 144 -0.35 -9.06 -39.39
N PHE A 145 -0.21 -9.62 -38.18
CA PHE A 145 1.06 -9.97 -37.55
C PHE A 145 1.03 -11.38 -36.95
N PRO A 146 0.99 -12.42 -37.80
CA PRO A 146 0.84 -13.80 -37.34
C PRO A 146 2.00 -14.23 -36.43
N GLY A 147 1.68 -14.64 -35.21
CA GLY A 147 2.67 -15.12 -34.22
C GLY A 147 3.47 -14.01 -33.55
N CYS A 148 3.07 -12.74 -33.69
CA CYS A 148 3.61 -11.62 -32.92
C CYS A 148 2.60 -11.17 -31.85
N ASN A 149 3.05 -10.31 -30.94
CA ASN A 149 2.18 -9.66 -29.96
C ASN A 149 2.69 -8.25 -29.60
N GLY A 150 1.91 -7.51 -28.81
CA GLY A 150 2.25 -6.19 -28.30
C GLY A 150 2.94 -6.18 -26.93
N ASP A 151 3.34 -7.33 -26.40
CA ASP A 151 3.94 -7.40 -25.08
C ASP A 151 5.43 -7.05 -25.14
N LEU A 152 5.82 -5.96 -24.46
CA LEU A 152 7.19 -5.44 -24.41
C LEU A 152 8.20 -6.44 -23.82
N SER A 153 7.73 -7.41 -23.03
CA SER A 153 8.57 -8.44 -22.44
C SER A 153 8.72 -9.70 -23.32
N SER A 154 7.93 -9.81 -24.39
CA SER A 154 7.91 -10.98 -25.26
C SER A 154 9.03 -10.93 -26.29
N GLU A 155 9.63 -12.10 -26.59
CA GLU A 155 10.55 -12.25 -27.72
C GLU A 155 9.85 -12.07 -29.08
N GLN A 156 8.52 -12.22 -29.11
CA GLN A 156 7.67 -12.07 -30.30
C GLN A 156 7.06 -10.66 -30.42
N PHE A 157 7.64 -9.68 -29.74
CA PHE A 157 7.17 -8.31 -29.73
C PHE A 157 7.19 -7.67 -31.14
N SER A 158 6.07 -7.07 -31.54
CA SER A 158 5.95 -6.25 -32.74
C SER A 158 5.63 -4.80 -32.39
N PRO A 159 6.49 -3.83 -32.79
CA PRO A 159 6.21 -2.40 -32.60
C PRO A 159 4.94 -1.94 -33.32
N GLY A 160 4.64 -2.52 -34.49
CA GLY A 160 3.44 -2.20 -35.26
C GLY A 160 2.16 -2.62 -34.52
N TRP A 161 2.17 -3.83 -33.95
CA TRP A 161 1.09 -4.30 -33.08
C TRP A 161 0.88 -3.37 -31.90
N PHE A 162 1.96 -3.07 -31.16
CA PHE A 162 1.90 -2.24 -29.96
C PHE A 162 1.30 -0.85 -30.23
N LEU A 163 1.71 -0.20 -31.33
CA LEU A 163 1.20 1.11 -31.72
C LEU A 163 -0.28 1.06 -32.12
N LEU A 164 -0.71 0.04 -32.85
CA LEU A 164 -2.11 -0.13 -33.22
C LEU A 164 -3.00 -0.46 -32.02
N GLN A 165 -2.47 -1.16 -31.03
CA GLN A 165 -3.21 -1.52 -29.83
C GLN A 165 -3.34 -0.34 -28.85
N ASN A 166 -2.27 0.43 -28.64
CA ASN A 166 -2.20 1.44 -27.59
C ASN A 166 -2.24 2.89 -28.08
N HIS A 167 -1.89 3.15 -29.34
CA HIS A 167 -1.73 4.50 -29.91
C HIS A 167 -2.48 4.70 -31.23
N LEU A 168 -3.55 3.93 -31.48
CA LEU A 168 -4.30 3.99 -32.74
C LEU A 168 -4.79 5.40 -33.10
N ASN A 169 -5.24 6.14 -32.08
CA ASN A 169 -5.77 7.50 -32.24
C ASN A 169 -4.72 8.60 -31.99
N THR A 170 -3.45 8.24 -31.79
CA THR A 170 -2.37 9.20 -31.57
C THR A 170 -1.93 9.79 -32.90
N SER A 171 -1.75 11.11 -32.95
CA SER A 171 -1.32 11.78 -34.17
C SER A 171 0.13 11.43 -34.53
N PHE A 172 0.50 11.55 -35.82
CA PHE A 172 1.88 11.30 -36.24
C PHE A 172 2.88 12.25 -35.57
N ASP A 173 2.50 13.51 -35.35
CA ASP A 173 3.34 14.49 -34.66
C ASP A 173 3.57 14.09 -33.19
N ASP A 174 2.53 13.61 -32.50
CA ASP A 174 2.65 13.12 -31.12
C ASP A 174 3.52 11.87 -31.04
N LEU A 175 3.37 10.92 -31.98
CA LEU A 175 4.24 9.75 -32.08
C LEU A 175 5.71 10.15 -32.31
N ARG A 176 5.96 11.21 -33.08
CA ARG A 176 7.30 11.78 -33.26
C ARG A 176 7.87 12.33 -31.96
N VAL A 177 7.06 13.02 -31.17
CA VAL A 177 7.44 13.50 -29.84
C VAL A 177 7.72 12.33 -28.90
N GLY A 178 6.86 11.31 -28.90
CA GLY A 178 7.04 10.10 -28.10
C GLY A 178 8.32 9.34 -28.46
N LEU A 179 8.68 9.26 -29.74
CA LEU A 179 9.95 8.69 -30.19
C LEU A 179 11.15 9.48 -29.64
N ALA A 180 11.08 10.81 -29.66
CA ALA A 180 12.14 11.65 -29.09
C ALA A 180 12.27 11.46 -27.57
N TYR A 181 11.14 11.32 -26.87
CA TYR A 181 11.10 10.99 -25.45
C TYR A 181 11.76 9.64 -25.17
N LEU A 182 11.37 8.58 -25.90
CA LEU A 182 11.91 7.24 -25.75
C LEU A 182 13.41 7.21 -25.98
N LYS A 183 13.91 7.87 -27.04
CA LYS A 183 15.35 8.00 -27.30
C LYS A 183 16.09 8.60 -26.11
N ARG A 184 15.58 9.71 -25.56
CA ARG A 184 16.16 10.37 -24.39
C ARG A 184 16.17 9.44 -23.17
N LYS A 185 15.09 8.67 -22.94
CA LYS A 185 14.99 7.73 -21.81
C LYS A 185 16.01 6.59 -21.95
N VAL A 186 16.18 6.04 -23.16
CA VAL A 186 17.19 5.02 -23.46
C VAL A 186 18.62 5.54 -23.25
N ASP A 187 18.91 6.75 -23.73
CA ASP A 187 20.25 7.34 -23.58
C ASP A 187 20.58 7.65 -22.12
N SER A 188 19.62 8.21 -21.38
CA SER A 188 19.78 8.49 -19.95
C SER A 188 20.02 7.21 -19.12
N HIS A 189 19.37 6.09 -19.47
CA HIS A 189 19.56 4.83 -18.74
C HIS A 189 20.97 4.27 -18.93
N LYS A 190 21.54 4.40 -20.14
CA LYS A 190 22.93 4.02 -20.43
C LYS A 190 23.91 4.90 -19.66
N GLU A 191 23.66 6.21 -19.62
CA GLU A 191 24.50 7.17 -18.89
C GLU A 191 24.42 6.96 -17.36
N GLY A 192 23.24 6.64 -16.83
CA GLY A 192 23.02 6.32 -15.40
C GLY A 192 23.82 5.09 -14.94
N GLN A 193 23.79 4.00 -15.70
CA GLN A 193 24.59 2.81 -15.40
C GLN A 193 26.10 3.10 -15.46
N LEU A 194 26.53 3.87 -16.45
CA LEU A 194 27.93 4.26 -16.60
C LEU A 194 28.40 5.22 -15.50
N SER A 195 27.55 6.14 -15.07
CA SER A 195 27.88 7.11 -14.01
C SER A 195 27.95 6.45 -12.63
N PHE A 196 27.08 5.48 -12.33
CA PHE A 196 27.18 4.67 -11.11
C PHE A 196 28.52 3.92 -11.06
N LEU A 197 28.90 3.27 -12.16
CA LEU A 197 30.19 2.59 -12.23
C LEU A 197 31.34 3.58 -12.09
N LYS A 198 31.30 4.71 -12.82
CA LYS A 198 32.36 5.73 -12.82
C LYS A 198 32.58 6.38 -11.45
N GLY A 199 31.52 6.64 -10.68
CA GLY A 199 31.61 7.22 -9.35
C GLY A 199 32.15 6.24 -8.29
N ASN A 200 31.92 4.94 -8.51
CA ASN A 200 32.27 3.90 -7.53
C ASN A 200 33.47 3.04 -7.95
N VAL A 201 34.17 3.36 -9.06
CA VAL A 201 35.32 2.59 -9.55
C VAL A 201 36.36 2.35 -8.45
N GLY A 202 36.67 3.37 -7.63
CA GLY A 202 37.64 3.23 -6.55
C GLY A 202 37.24 2.18 -5.52
N SER A 203 35.98 2.19 -5.08
CA SER A 203 35.47 1.21 -4.11
C SER A 203 35.40 -0.20 -4.69
N VAL A 204 35.04 -0.34 -5.98
CA VAL A 204 35.04 -1.63 -6.67
C VAL A 204 36.47 -2.19 -6.80
N MET A 205 37.45 -1.33 -7.10
CA MET A 205 38.85 -1.74 -7.16
C MET A 205 39.39 -2.15 -5.78
N GLU A 206 39.06 -1.42 -4.73
CA GLU A 206 39.44 -1.78 -3.35
C GLU A 206 38.82 -3.12 -2.91
N GLN A 207 37.56 -3.37 -3.30
CA GLN A 207 36.91 -4.66 -3.07
C GLN A 207 37.58 -5.80 -3.85
N LEU A 208 38.06 -5.52 -5.06
CA LEU A 208 38.82 -6.50 -5.85
C LEU A 208 40.18 -6.80 -5.23
N GLU A 209 40.91 -5.77 -4.79
CA GLU A 209 42.21 -5.92 -4.12
C GLU A 209 42.09 -6.70 -2.81
N THR A 210 41.04 -6.45 -2.02
CA THR A 210 40.79 -7.19 -0.78
C THR A 210 40.41 -8.65 -1.05
N LEU A 211 39.62 -8.93 -2.09
CA LEU A 211 39.31 -10.29 -2.52
C LEU A 211 40.56 -11.03 -3.01
N GLU A 212 41.42 -10.38 -3.77
CA GLU A 212 42.68 -10.94 -4.24
C GLU A 212 43.61 -11.25 -3.06
N ALA A 213 43.72 -10.34 -2.09
CA ALA A 213 44.49 -10.56 -0.88
C ALA A 213 43.96 -11.75 -0.05
N LEU A 214 42.63 -11.88 0.08
CA LEU A 214 42.00 -13.02 0.74
C LEU A 214 42.24 -14.32 -0.01
N GLN A 215 42.17 -14.31 -1.35
CA GLN A 215 42.44 -15.49 -2.17
C GLN A 215 43.90 -15.95 -2.00
N ILE A 216 44.86 -15.02 -2.00
CA ILE A 216 46.27 -15.32 -1.76
C ILE A 216 46.47 -15.90 -0.36
N ALA A 217 45.83 -15.32 0.66
CA ALA A 217 45.89 -15.83 2.02
C ALA A 217 45.33 -17.26 2.11
N PHE A 218 44.21 -17.53 1.45
CA PHE A 218 43.56 -18.84 1.45
C PHE A 218 44.35 -19.92 0.69
N GLN A 219 45.15 -19.54 -0.32
CA GLN A 219 46.04 -20.49 -1.02
C GLN A 219 47.34 -20.76 -0.27
N LYS A 220 47.65 -19.98 0.77
CA LYS A 220 48.87 -20.12 1.58
C LYS A 220 48.67 -21.01 2.81
N ASP A 221 47.43 -21.18 3.26
CA ASP A 221 47.01 -22.22 4.21
C ASP A 221 46.79 -23.58 3.50
#